data_AF-A0A4U9U037-F1
#
_entry.id   AF-A0A4U9U037-F1
#
_cell.length_a   1.000
_cell.length_b   1.000
_cell.length_c   1.000
_cell.angle_alpha   90.00
_cell.angle_beta   90.00
_cell.angle_gamma   90.00
#
_symmetry.space_group_name_H-M   'P 1'
#
loop_
_entity.id
_entity.type
_entity.pdbx_description
1 polymer ?
#
loop_
_entity_poly.entity_id
_entity_poly.type
_entity_poly.pdbx_seq_one_letter_code
_entity_poly.pdbx_strand_id
1 'polypeptide(L)' 'MKGGYAEAYVPFCGLAVMEELSGIRTEVRDPMLEFIQQQQPREAFNQFQRAAIDQLARQFGL' A
#
# COMPACT_ATOMS: atom_id res chain seq x y z
N MET A 1 12.76 -9.10 1.74
CA MET A 1 11.43 -8.88 2.34
C MET A 1 11.51 -9.22 3.82
N LYS A 2 11.09 -8.33 4.74
CA LYS A 2 11.29 -8.53 6.19
C LYS A 2 10.07 -9.09 6.94
N GLY A 3 8.93 -9.31 6.28
CA GLY A 3 7.74 -9.92 6.89
C GLY A 3 6.59 -10.12 5.89
N GLY A 4 5.46 -10.65 6.38
CA GLY A 4 4.26 -10.94 5.62
C GLY A 4 3.66 -12.29 6.02
N TYR A 5 2.61 -12.28 6.84
CA TYR A 5 2.02 -13.50 7.42
C TYR A 5 0.68 -13.91 6.78
N ALA A 6 0.16 -13.09 5.87
CA ALA A 6 -1.03 -13.41 5.11
C ALA A 6 -0.65 -14.28 3.91
N GLU A 7 -0.52 -15.60 4.12
CA GLU A 7 -0.11 -16.57 3.08
C GLU A 7 -0.86 -16.39 1.76
N ALA A 8 -2.17 -16.08 1.83
CA ALA A 8 -3.02 -15.87 0.67
C ALA A 8 -2.81 -14.54 -0.07
N TYR A 9 -2.27 -13.49 0.59
CA TYR A 9 -2.22 -12.14 0.01
C TYR A 9 -0.79 -11.61 -0.22
N VAL A 10 0.17 -12.05 0.59
CA VAL A 10 1.60 -11.69 0.46
C VAL A 10 2.17 -11.97 -0.94
N PRO A 11 1.80 -13.07 -1.64
CA PRO A 11 2.29 -13.32 -3.00
C PRO A 11 1.93 -12.19 -3.99
N PHE A 12 0.74 -11.61 -3.91
CA PHE A 12 0.30 -10.53 -4.79
C PHE A 12 1.04 -9.22 -4.49
N CYS A 13 1.21 -8.88 -3.21
CA CYS A 13 2.01 -7.73 -2.81
C CYS A 13 3.46 -7.86 -3.28
N GLY A 14 4.04 -9.07 -3.20
CA GLY A 14 5.40 -9.31 -3.66
C GLY A 14 5.55 -9.27 -5.17
N LEU A 15 4.58 -9.82 -5.90
CA LEU A 15 4.56 -9.76 -7.36
C LEU A 15 4.51 -8.31 -7.86
N ALA A 16 3.64 -7.48 -7.28
CA ALA A 16 3.54 -6.07 -7.66
C ALA A 16 4.88 -5.31 -7.54
N VAL A 17 5.66 -5.59 -6.48
CA VAL A 17 7.02 -5.02 -6.33
C VAL A 17 7.96 -5.51 -7.42
N MET A 18 7.93 -6.81 -7.76
CA MET A 18 8.80 -7.37 -8.79
C MET A 18 8.45 -6.87 -10.19
N GLU A 19 7.16 -6.70 -10.49
CA GLU A 19 6.69 -6.12 -11.76
C GLU A 19 7.19 -4.67 -11.91
N GLU A 20 7.09 -3.85 -10.87
CA GLU A 20 7.58 -2.48 -10.88
C GLU A 20 9.11 -2.41 -11.04
N LEU A 21 9.86 -3.25 -10.30
CA LEU A 21 11.33 -3.27 -10.37
C LEU A 21 11.86 -3.79 -11.72
N SER A 22 11.15 -4.72 -12.35
CA SER A 22 11.55 -5.29 -13.64
C SER A 22 10.99 -4.54 -14.84
N GLY A 23 9.99 -3.68 -14.65
CA GLY A 23 9.22 -3.05 -15.73
C GLY A 23 8.35 -4.04 -16.52
N ILE A 24 8.22 -5.28 -16.06
CA ILE A 24 7.43 -6.32 -16.73
C ILE A 24 6.11 -6.47 -15.99
N ARG A 25 5.00 -6.22 -16.69
CA ARG A 25 3.66 -6.48 -16.18
C ARG A 25 3.24 -7.91 -16.54
N THR A 26 2.76 -8.67 -15.57
CA THR A 26 2.19 -10.01 -15.77
C THR A 26 0.67 -9.95 -15.90
N GLU A 27 0.07 -11.06 -16.33
CA GLU A 27 -1.39 -11.21 -16.44
C GLU A 27 -2.09 -11.48 -15.10
N VAL A 28 -1.33 -11.61 -14.00
CA VAL A 28 -1.89 -11.89 -12.69
C VAL A 28 -2.70 -10.70 -12.19
N ARG A 29 -3.95 -10.96 -11.83
CA ARG A 29 -4.84 -9.98 -11.22
C ARG A 29 -4.98 -10.27 -9.73
N ASP A 30 -4.85 -9.24 -8.91
CA ASP A 30 -5.10 -9.33 -7.48
C ASP A 30 -6.62 -9.40 -7.23
N PRO A 31 -7.15 -10.53 -6.72
CA PRO A 31 -8.57 -10.72 -6.53
C PRO A 31 -9.14 -9.96 -5.33
N MET A 32 -8.29 -9.52 -4.39
CA MET A 32 -8.72 -8.83 -3.17
C MET A 32 -8.61 -7.31 -3.28
N LEU A 33 -7.96 -6.79 -4.31
CA LEU A 33 -7.67 -5.36 -4.47
C LEU A 33 -8.94 -4.49 -4.38
N GLU A 34 -9.98 -4.81 -5.15
CA GLU A 34 -11.24 -4.04 -5.15
C GLU A 34 -11.93 -4.04 -3.79
N PHE A 35 -11.90 -5.19 -3.10
CA PHE A 35 -12.47 -5.32 -1.77
C PHE A 35 -11.71 -4.50 -0.73
N ILE A 36 -10.38 -4.54 -0.76
CA ILE A 36 -9.52 -3.78 0.16
C ILE A 36 -9.63 -2.27 -0.11
N GLN A 37 -9.86 -1.86 -1.36
CA GLN A 37 -10.14 -0.46 -1.70
C GLN A 37 -11.43 0.06 -1.05
N GLN A 38 -12.47 -0.77 -0.94
CA GLN A 38 -13.71 -0.41 -0.26
C GLN A 38 -13.55 -0.29 1.26
N GLN A 39 -12.52 -0.92 1.83
CA GLN A 39 -12.20 -0.87 3.26
C GLN A 39 -11.32 0.32 3.65
N GLN A 40 -10.91 1.15 2.69
CA GLN A 40 -10.04 2.30 2.98
C GLN A 40 -10.71 3.27 3.97
N PRO A 41 -9.91 3.96 4.80
CA PRO A 41 -10.46 4.92 5.74
C PRO A 41 -11.24 6.05 5.05
N ARG A 42 -12.25 6.56 5.74
CA ARG A 42 -13.05 7.69 5.27
C ARG A 42 -12.23 8.98 5.32
N GLU A 43 -12.70 9.97 4.58
CA GLU A 43 -12.03 11.25 4.38
C GLU A 43 -11.56 11.93 5.68
N ALA A 44 -12.40 11.95 6.72
CA ALA A 44 -12.03 12.55 8.01
C ALA A 44 -10.78 11.90 8.64
N PHE A 45 -10.63 10.57 8.53
CA PHE A 45 -9.46 9.87 9.05
C PHE A 45 -8.23 10.12 8.18
N ASN A 46 -8.40 10.18 6.86
CA ASN A 46 -7.31 10.51 5.94
C ASN A 46 -6.76 11.91 6.20
N GLN A 47 -7.64 12.90 6.43
CA GLN A 47 -7.22 14.27 6.78
C GLN A 47 -6.45 14.32 8.10
N PHE A 48 -6.91 13.59 9.11
CA PHE A 48 -6.22 13.49 10.39
C PHE A 48 -4.81 12.90 10.24
N GLN A 49 -4.68 11.75 9.56
CA GLN A 49 -3.39 11.11 9.34
C GLN A 49 -2.46 11.98 8.48
N ARG A 50 -3.00 12.69 7.49
CA ARG A 50 -2.23 13.60 6.63
C ARG A 50 -1.66 14.77 7.43
N ALA A 51 -2.47 15.40 8.28
CA ALA A 51 -2.02 16.49 9.15
C ALA A 51 -0.87 16.04 10.08
N ALA A 52 -0.93 14.80 10.59
CA ALA A 52 0.15 14.23 11.41
C ALA A 52 1.44 14.02 10.59
N ILE A 53 1.33 13.53 9.36
CA ILE A 53 2.48 13.39 8.44
C ILE A 53 3.08 14.77 8.12
N ASP A 54 2.26 15.77 7.83
CA ASP A 54 2.71 17.14 7.54
C ASP A 54 3.39 17.80 8.75
N GLN A 55 2.97 17.45 9.97
CA GLN A 55 3.66 17.86 11.18
C GLN A 55 5.04 17.19 11.30
N LEU A 56 5.14 15.89 11.01
CA LEU A 56 6.42 15.17 11.03
C LEU A 56 7.38 15.70 9.96
N ALA A 57 6.90 15.98 8.74
CA ALA A 57 7.71 16.57 7.68
C ALA A 57 8.33 17.90 8.12
N ARG A 58 7.51 18.81 8.69
CA ARG A 58 8.00 20.08 9.27
C ARG A 58 9.01 19.88 10.39
N GLN A 59 8.80 18.88 11.26
CA GLN A 59 9.74 18.57 12.34
C GLN A 59 11.09 18.08 11.82
N PHE A 60 11.11 17.32 10.72
CA PHE A 60 12.33 16.83 10.09
C PHE A 60 12.94 17.79 9.05
N GLY A 61 12.29 18.92 8.77
CA GLY A 61 12.76 19.91 7.79
C GLY A 61 12.68 19.42 6.34
N LEU A 62 11.74 18.52 6.04
CA LEU A 62 11.45 17.99 4.71
C LEU A 62 10.33 18.77 4.02
#